data_AF-A0A0V1KGN1-F1
#
_entry.id   AF-A0A0V1KGN1-F1
#
_cell.length_a   1.000
_cell.length_b   1.000
_cell.length_c   1.000
_cell.angle_alpha   90.00
_cell.angle_beta   90.00
_cell.angle_gamma   90.00
#
_symmetry.space_group_name_H-M   'P 1'
#
loop_
_entity.id
_entity.type
_entity.pdbx_description
1 polymer ?
#
loop_
_entity_poly.entity_id
_entity_poly.type
_entity_poly.pdbx_seq_one_letter_code
_entity_poly.pdbx_strand_id
1 'polypeptide(L)'
;MELFFFFTFIFLVVDIRGILFGKIGYECIDQKVCTDEHSECRFGRCYCKSGYDYSYKEAHIACVILPKLGQQCEIEHDSRHQSCADPHAVCSGGLCKCKDSYIEQNNRCVVDEYNCLEGEPILKNSQPINCSIVGRQHFHCPEQSYCVPFDEHEGQWSCQQVAVFQGICCPVPKREITLKPSCLVGKAHSTPDSCPINTHIRHKDRFIPWQDRPCCPRACPYGYGKFGNKCYQINLLPGDLCEHDGQCACGFCTANSQGEMACQCQPGFTELYGKCHDERCFHGDPAIDTDTGAIVECSSKNEWKCPEDYSCISEFGLCCPKIPIYT
;
A
#
# COMPACT_ATOMS: atom_id res chain seq x y z
N MET A 1 -29.57 43.77 11.63
CA MET A 1 -28.86 42.91 12.61
C MET A 1 -28.70 41.48 12.08
N GLU A 2 -28.57 41.30 10.76
CA GLU A 2 -28.35 39.98 10.13
C GLU A 2 -27.07 39.95 9.25
N LEU A 3 -26.51 41.11 8.87
CA LEU A 3 -25.25 41.17 8.13
C LEU A 3 -24.01 40.85 8.99
N PHE A 4 -24.11 40.89 10.32
CA PHE A 4 -22.97 40.65 11.21
C PHE A 4 -22.73 39.16 11.50
N PHE A 5 -23.74 38.29 11.32
CA PHE A 5 -23.61 36.84 11.52
C PHE A 5 -23.03 36.11 10.31
N PHE A 6 -23.16 36.68 9.11
CA PHE A 6 -22.58 36.09 7.89
C PHE A 6 -21.05 36.28 7.81
N PHE A 7 -20.53 37.40 8.30
CA PHE A 7 -19.10 37.67 8.29
C PHE A 7 -18.33 36.82 9.32
N THR A 8 -18.90 36.55 10.49
CA THR A 8 -18.25 35.69 11.50
C THR A 8 -18.17 34.21 11.08
N PHE A 9 -19.08 33.72 10.25
CA PHE A 9 -19.02 32.35 9.72
C PHE A 9 -17.94 32.19 8.63
N ILE A 10 -17.74 33.18 7.77
CA ILE A 10 -16.70 33.15 6.72
C ILE A 10 -15.29 33.19 7.34
N PHE A 11 -15.07 33.97 8.40
CA PHE A 11 -13.77 33.99 9.09
C PHE A 11 -13.45 32.69 9.84
N LEU A 12 -14.45 31.94 10.32
CA LEU A 12 -14.21 30.64 10.98
C LEU A 12 -13.90 29.49 9.99
N VAL A 13 -14.40 29.56 8.74
CA VAL A 13 -14.10 28.54 7.71
C VAL A 13 -12.76 28.79 7.01
N VAL A 14 -12.33 30.06 6.93
CA VAL A 14 -11.03 30.45 6.33
C VAL A 14 -9.84 30.05 7.22
N ASP A 15 -10.02 29.90 8.53
CA ASP A 15 -8.91 29.62 9.46
C ASP A 15 -8.57 28.12 9.61
N ILE A 16 -9.53 27.20 9.44
CA ILE A 16 -9.23 25.76 9.57
C ILE A 16 -8.32 25.26 8.45
N ARG A 17 -8.47 25.80 7.23
CA ARG A 17 -7.58 25.49 6.10
C ARG A 17 -6.16 26.01 6.34
N GLY A 18 -6.00 27.18 6.95
CA GLY A 18 -4.69 27.76 7.29
C GLY A 18 -3.92 26.97 8.36
N ILE A 19 -4.62 26.34 9.30
CA ILE A 19 -4.03 25.62 10.45
C ILE A 19 -3.45 24.24 10.09
N LEU A 20 -3.74 23.73 8.89
CA LEU A 20 -3.31 22.40 8.44
C LEU A 20 -2.13 22.44 7.45
N PHE A 21 -1.83 23.59 6.84
CA PHE A 21 -0.65 23.72 5.96
C PHE A 21 0.65 23.38 6.69
N GLY A 22 1.51 22.65 5.99
CA GLY A 22 2.79 22.17 6.49
C GLY A 22 2.68 21.01 7.47
N LYS A 23 1.48 20.58 7.87
CA LYS A 23 1.31 19.37 8.69
C LYS A 23 1.37 18.13 7.82
N ILE A 24 1.79 17.03 8.43
CA ILE A 24 1.86 15.72 7.79
C ILE A 24 0.51 15.34 7.16
N GLY A 25 0.54 14.93 5.89
CA GLY A 25 -0.65 14.58 5.11
C GLY A 25 -1.33 15.77 4.40
N TYR A 26 -0.91 17.01 4.69
CA TYR A 26 -1.47 18.23 4.11
C TYR A 26 -0.50 18.93 3.17
N GLU A 27 -0.98 19.99 2.50
CA GLU A 27 -0.19 20.79 1.58
C GLU A 27 0.97 21.49 2.28
N CYS A 28 2.12 21.58 1.62
CA CYS A 28 3.28 22.26 2.17
C CYS A 28 3.08 23.77 2.25
N ILE A 29 3.73 24.40 3.22
CA ILE A 29 3.86 25.85 3.27
C ILE A 29 4.74 26.27 2.09
N ASP A 30 4.23 27.19 1.26
CA ASP A 30 4.89 27.69 0.06
C ASP A 30 5.43 26.58 -0.88
N GLN A 31 4.72 25.45 -0.94
CA GLN A 31 5.09 24.26 -1.73
C GLN A 31 6.47 23.66 -1.41
N LYS A 32 7.06 23.99 -0.25
CA LYS A 32 8.44 23.54 0.09
C LYS A 32 8.63 23.15 1.54
N VAL A 33 7.85 23.72 2.46
CA VAL A 33 8.15 23.61 3.89
C VAL A 33 7.08 22.80 4.59
N CYS A 34 7.54 21.89 5.45
CA CYS A 34 6.74 21.14 6.37
C CYS A 34 7.15 21.49 7.81
N THR A 35 6.19 21.41 8.71
CA THR A 35 6.32 21.85 10.11
C THR A 35 7.04 20.84 10.99
N ASP A 36 6.95 19.56 10.66
CA ASP A 36 7.69 18.50 11.34
C ASP A 36 9.12 18.42 10.78
N GLU A 37 10.12 18.44 11.65
CA GLU A 37 11.54 18.47 11.26
C GLU A 37 12.01 17.20 10.52
N HIS A 38 11.35 16.07 10.79
CA HIS A 38 11.62 14.77 10.18
C HIS A 38 10.73 14.52 8.96
N SER A 39 10.06 15.57 8.48
CA SER A 39 9.24 15.54 7.28
C SER A 39 9.86 16.29 6.12
N GLU A 40 9.42 15.96 4.93
CA GLU A 40 9.82 16.60 3.69
C GLU A 40 8.58 16.95 2.85
N CYS A 41 8.69 18.06 2.13
CA CYS A 41 7.69 18.44 1.16
C CYS A 41 7.97 17.69 -0.13
N ARG A 42 7.06 16.79 -0.50
CA ARG A 42 7.10 16.08 -1.77
C ARG A 42 5.79 16.27 -2.48
N PHE A 43 5.87 16.72 -3.72
CA PHE A 43 4.69 16.92 -4.58
C PHE A 43 3.65 17.87 -3.98
N GLY A 44 4.12 18.91 -3.29
CA GLY A 44 3.26 19.91 -2.65
C GLY A 44 2.56 19.40 -1.38
N ARG A 45 2.88 18.21 -0.87
CA ARG A 45 2.38 17.69 0.42
C ARG A 45 3.49 17.22 1.35
N CYS A 46 3.20 17.21 2.65
CA CYS A 46 4.14 16.84 3.69
C CYS A 46 4.08 15.35 4.02
N TYR A 47 5.23 14.69 3.92
CA TYR A 47 5.42 13.26 4.20
C TYR A 47 6.58 13.06 5.18
N CYS A 48 6.56 11.98 5.95
CA CYS A 48 7.74 11.60 6.73
C CYS A 48 8.90 11.24 5.81
N LYS A 49 10.10 11.71 6.15
CA LYS A 49 11.32 11.33 5.44
C LYS A 49 11.54 9.83 5.54
N SER A 50 12.28 9.28 4.59
CA SER A 50 12.70 7.88 4.63
C SER A 50 13.37 7.53 5.97
N GLY A 51 12.93 6.42 6.58
CA GLY A 51 13.39 5.97 7.90
C GLY A 51 12.60 6.51 9.10
N TYR A 52 11.60 7.37 8.87
CA TYR A 52 10.64 7.82 9.88
C TYR A 52 9.24 7.30 9.57
N ASP A 53 8.52 6.94 10.61
CA ASP A 53 7.15 6.43 10.56
C ASP A 53 6.16 7.42 11.17
N TYR A 54 4.89 7.25 10.81
CA TYR A 54 3.78 8.04 11.36
C TYR A 54 3.43 7.56 12.77
N SER A 55 3.60 8.43 13.76
CA SER A 55 3.02 8.26 15.10
C SER A 55 1.81 9.16 15.25
N TYR A 56 0.71 8.56 15.69
CA TYR A 56 -0.56 9.23 15.90
C TYR A 56 -0.70 9.51 17.38
N LYS A 57 -0.44 10.75 17.78
CA LYS A 57 -0.63 11.22 19.16
C LYS A 57 -1.85 12.12 19.17
N GLU A 58 -2.95 11.60 19.73
CA GLU A 58 -4.24 12.29 19.78
C GLU A 58 -4.72 12.73 18.38
N ALA A 59 -4.82 14.04 18.13
CA ALA A 59 -5.24 14.61 16.84
C ALA A 59 -4.05 15.03 15.94
N HIS A 60 -2.81 14.66 16.31
CA HIS A 60 -1.61 15.08 15.59
C HIS A 60 -0.79 13.87 15.12
N ILE A 61 -0.27 14.00 13.89
CA ILE A 61 0.64 13.03 13.28
C ILE A 61 2.05 13.61 13.38
N ALA A 62 2.97 12.85 13.94
CA ALA A 62 4.39 13.19 14.03
C ALA A 62 5.23 12.13 13.32
N CYS A 63 6.36 12.55 12.75
CA CYS A 63 7.33 11.64 12.15
C CYS A 63 8.34 11.20 13.22
N VAL A 64 8.33 9.91 13.56
CA VAL A 64 9.18 9.35 14.61
C VAL A 64 9.94 8.13 14.13
N ILE A 65 11.04 7.81 14.82
CA ILE A 65 11.70 6.52 14.67
C ILE A 65 11.02 5.55 15.63
N LEU A 66 10.36 4.53 15.09
CA LEU A 66 9.75 3.50 15.93
C LEU A 66 10.82 2.67 16.66
N PRO A 67 10.52 2.17 17.87
CA PRO A 67 11.46 1.35 18.63
C PRO A 67 11.70 0.00 17.94
N LYS A 68 12.96 -0.41 17.90
CA LYS A 68 13.41 -1.71 17.37
C LYS A 68 13.10 -2.84 18.35
N LEU A 69 13.31 -4.08 17.94
CA LEU A 69 13.19 -5.24 18.82
C LEU A 69 14.03 -5.08 20.09
N GLY A 70 13.44 -5.49 21.22
CA GLY A 70 14.03 -5.34 22.54
C GLY A 70 14.06 -3.91 23.08
N GLN A 71 13.64 -2.89 22.33
CA GLN A 71 13.55 -1.52 22.82
C GLN A 71 12.20 -1.23 23.47
N GLN A 72 12.19 -0.20 24.33
CA GLN A 72 11.01 0.24 25.03
C GLN A 72 9.98 0.80 24.05
N CYS A 73 8.72 0.39 24.24
CA CYS A 73 7.58 0.85 23.46
C CYS A 73 6.38 1.13 24.36
N GLU A 74 5.43 1.87 23.83
CA GLU A 74 4.12 2.10 24.43
C GLU A 74 3.07 1.26 23.71
N ILE A 75 2.12 0.71 24.47
CA ILE A 75 1.04 -0.10 23.91
C ILE A 75 0.07 0.86 23.22
N GLU A 76 -0.05 0.74 21.90
CA GLU A 76 -0.98 1.50 21.10
C GLU A 76 -2.32 0.74 21.02
N HIS A 77 -3.42 1.41 21.36
CA HIS A 77 -4.75 0.77 21.40
C HIS A 77 -5.41 0.72 20.01
N ASP A 78 -4.95 1.53 19.07
CA ASP A 78 -5.42 1.50 17.69
C ASP A 78 -4.54 0.60 16.83
N SER A 79 -5.10 -0.53 16.41
CA SER A 79 -4.44 -1.53 15.56
C SER A 79 -3.99 -1.02 14.18
N ARG A 80 -4.37 0.20 13.78
CA ARG A 80 -3.88 0.86 12.55
C ARG A 80 -2.51 1.50 12.73
N HIS A 81 -2.09 1.71 13.98
CA HIS A 81 -0.84 2.36 14.33
C HIS A 81 0.19 1.32 14.77
N GLN A 82 1.46 1.55 14.43
CA GLN A 82 2.57 0.68 14.81
C GLN A 82 3.26 1.23 16.05
N SER A 83 3.47 0.36 17.04
CA SER A 83 4.24 0.69 18.25
C SER A 83 5.73 0.36 18.11
N CYS A 84 6.12 -0.38 17.07
CA CYS A 84 7.44 -0.97 16.88
C CYS A 84 7.87 -0.88 15.42
N ALA A 85 9.17 -0.68 15.17
CA ALA A 85 9.72 -0.52 13.82
C ALA A 85 9.68 -1.81 13.02
N ASP A 86 9.81 -2.96 13.68
CA ASP A 86 9.61 -4.23 12.99
C ASP A 86 8.10 -4.45 12.82
N PRO A 87 7.61 -4.60 11.59
CA PRO A 87 6.18 -4.72 11.34
C PRO A 87 5.55 -5.97 12.01
N HIS A 88 6.32 -7.05 12.20
CA HIS A 88 5.87 -8.27 12.88
C HIS A 88 6.13 -8.25 14.37
N ALA A 89 6.61 -7.13 14.92
CA ALA A 89 6.67 -6.93 16.34
C ALA A 89 5.34 -6.41 16.90
N VAL A 90 5.15 -6.65 18.19
CA VAL A 90 4.11 -6.07 19.04
C VAL A 90 4.78 -5.53 20.29
N CYS A 91 4.22 -4.44 20.83
CA CYS A 91 4.64 -3.95 22.13
C CYS A 91 4.06 -4.87 23.21
N SER A 92 4.90 -5.71 23.82
CA SER A 92 4.49 -6.69 24.83
C SER A 92 5.38 -6.63 26.06
N GLY A 93 4.78 -6.29 27.20
CA GLY A 93 5.50 -6.03 28.44
C GLY A 93 6.41 -4.80 28.35
N GLY A 94 6.00 -3.79 27.58
CA GLY A 94 6.75 -2.55 27.36
C GLY A 94 7.93 -2.67 26.41
N LEU A 95 8.14 -3.85 25.79
CA LEU A 95 9.23 -4.07 24.83
C LEU A 95 8.69 -4.55 23.49
N CYS A 96 9.34 -4.14 22.41
CA CYS A 96 9.05 -4.67 21.08
C CYS A 96 9.52 -6.12 20.96
N LYS A 97 8.58 -7.03 20.72
CA LYS A 97 8.82 -8.47 20.57
C LYS A 97 8.10 -9.02 19.35
N CYS A 98 8.62 -10.06 18.74
CA CYS A 98 7.92 -10.74 17.64
C CYS A 98 6.56 -11.27 18.06
N LYS A 99 5.58 -11.14 17.17
CA LYS A 99 4.27 -11.78 17.28
C LYS A 99 4.41 -13.30 17.27
N ASP A 100 3.38 -13.99 17.74
CA ASP A 100 3.32 -15.45 17.69
C ASP A 100 3.51 -15.95 16.24
N SER A 101 4.26 -17.05 16.06
CA SER A 101 4.68 -17.63 14.75
C SER A 101 5.83 -16.88 14.04
N TYR A 102 6.38 -15.85 14.68
CA TYR A 102 7.58 -15.16 14.23
C TYR A 102 8.70 -15.30 15.26
N ILE A 103 9.92 -15.50 14.77
CA ILE A 103 11.14 -15.55 15.57
C ILE A 103 12.03 -14.35 15.26
N GLU A 104 12.79 -13.92 16.25
CA GLU A 104 13.79 -12.88 16.05
C GLU A 104 15.01 -13.46 15.33
N GLN A 105 15.32 -12.91 14.16
CA GLN A 105 16.53 -13.20 13.41
C GLN A 105 17.13 -11.91 12.86
N ASN A 106 18.40 -11.62 13.20
CA ASN A 106 19.11 -10.40 12.79
C ASN A 106 18.35 -9.11 13.14
N ASN A 107 17.80 -9.03 14.36
CA ASN A 107 17.03 -7.88 14.85
C ASN A 107 15.79 -7.56 13.99
N ARG A 108 15.21 -8.61 13.38
CA ARG A 108 13.94 -8.58 12.66
C ARG A 108 13.10 -9.80 13.00
N CYS A 109 11.79 -9.68 12.86
CA CYS A 109 10.87 -10.80 13.05
C CYS A 109 10.63 -11.48 11.71
N VAL A 110 11.03 -12.75 11.63
CA VAL A 110 10.85 -13.60 10.45
C VAL A 110 9.92 -14.76 10.79
N VAL A 111 9.26 -15.30 9.78
CA VAL A 111 8.40 -16.48 9.96
C VAL A 111 9.25 -17.64 10.47
N ASP A 112 8.79 -18.30 11.53
CA ASP A 112 9.44 -19.47 12.13
C ASP A 112 9.34 -20.68 11.19
N GLU A 113 8.12 -21.01 10.77
CA GLU A 113 7.81 -22.16 9.93
C GLU A 113 6.65 -21.85 8.97
N TYR A 114 6.71 -22.44 7.77
CA TYR A 114 5.65 -22.35 6.77
C TYR A 114 4.90 -23.67 6.66
N ASN A 115 3.58 -23.61 6.54
CA ASN A 115 2.73 -24.78 6.38
C ASN A 115 2.17 -24.88 4.96
N CYS A 116 2.09 -26.08 4.42
CA CYS A 116 1.33 -26.36 3.19
C CYS A 116 -0.02 -27.02 3.52
N LEU A 117 -0.93 -27.06 2.54
CA LEU A 117 -2.19 -27.80 2.67
C LEU A 117 -1.98 -29.30 2.93
N GLU A 118 -0.96 -29.86 2.28
CA GLU A 118 -0.53 -31.24 2.47
C GLU A 118 1.00 -31.29 2.36
N GLY A 119 1.62 -31.99 3.30
CA GLY A 119 3.07 -32.13 3.37
C GLY A 119 3.81 -30.85 3.78
N GLU A 120 5.12 -30.89 3.62
CA GLU A 120 6.04 -29.79 3.95
C GLU A 120 6.35 -28.93 2.73
N PRO A 121 6.73 -27.65 2.90
CA PRO A 121 7.22 -26.81 1.82
C PRO A 121 8.37 -27.47 1.04
N ILE A 122 8.40 -27.26 -0.28
CA ILE A 122 9.50 -27.76 -1.11
C ILE A 122 10.74 -26.95 -0.80
N LEU A 123 11.80 -27.63 -0.32
CA LEU A 123 13.04 -26.99 0.10
C LEU A 123 14.13 -27.06 -0.98
N LYS A 124 14.92 -25.99 -1.06
CA LYS A 124 16.21 -25.94 -1.77
C LYS A 124 17.24 -25.32 -0.83
N ASN A 125 18.34 -26.02 -0.57
CA ASN A 125 19.36 -25.61 0.41
C ASN A 125 18.77 -25.30 1.81
N SER A 126 17.84 -26.15 2.27
CA SER A 126 17.14 -26.01 3.56
C SER A 126 16.28 -24.75 3.72
N GLN A 127 15.94 -24.06 2.63
CA GLN A 127 14.95 -22.98 2.63
C GLN A 127 13.83 -23.27 1.63
N PRO A 128 12.59 -22.82 1.91
CA PRO A 128 11.50 -22.94 0.95
C PRO A 128 11.84 -22.28 -0.38
N ILE A 129 11.46 -22.93 -1.48
CA ILE A 129 11.61 -22.35 -2.82
C ILE A 129 10.60 -21.22 -2.98
N ASN A 130 11.10 -19.99 -3.15
CA ASN A 130 10.29 -18.83 -3.48
C ASN A 130 9.73 -18.94 -4.91
N CYS A 131 8.49 -18.51 -5.07
CA CYS A 131 7.77 -18.54 -6.35
C CYS A 131 6.95 -17.29 -6.55
N SER A 132 6.53 -17.08 -7.80
CA SER A 132 5.69 -15.96 -8.18
C SER A 132 4.52 -16.41 -9.04
N ILE A 133 3.39 -15.72 -8.88
CA ILE A 133 2.18 -15.92 -9.68
C ILE A 133 1.93 -14.62 -10.44
N VAL A 134 1.95 -14.67 -11.77
CA VAL A 134 1.64 -13.52 -12.63
C VAL A 134 0.40 -13.87 -13.44
N GLY A 135 -0.73 -13.26 -13.07
CA GLY A 135 -2.02 -13.56 -13.68
C GLY A 135 -2.46 -14.99 -13.40
N ARG A 136 -2.43 -15.87 -14.42
CA ARG A 136 -2.74 -17.31 -14.28
C ARG A 136 -1.50 -18.21 -14.30
N GLN A 137 -0.32 -17.65 -14.51
CA GLN A 137 0.92 -18.40 -14.65
C GLN A 137 1.65 -18.49 -13.31
N HIS A 138 2.12 -19.68 -12.97
CA HIS A 138 2.96 -19.94 -11.80
C HIS A 138 4.40 -20.15 -12.27
N PHE A 139 5.35 -19.48 -11.63
CA PHE A 139 6.77 -19.54 -11.98
C PHE A 139 7.59 -20.16 -10.85
N HIS A 140 8.76 -20.68 -11.20
CA HIS A 140 9.81 -21.16 -10.29
C HIS A 140 9.52 -22.40 -9.43
N CYS A 141 8.29 -22.92 -9.44
CA CYS A 141 7.98 -24.18 -8.77
C CYS A 141 8.30 -25.42 -9.62
N PRO A 142 8.92 -26.46 -9.04
CA PRO A 142 9.19 -27.72 -9.73
C PRO A 142 7.91 -28.49 -10.08
N GLU A 143 8.04 -29.52 -10.92
CA GLU A 143 6.91 -30.40 -11.27
C GLU A 143 6.24 -30.98 -10.01
N GLN A 144 4.91 -31.16 -10.07
CA GLN A 144 4.06 -31.63 -8.97
C GLN A 144 4.02 -30.73 -7.72
N SER A 145 4.49 -29.49 -7.84
CA SER A 145 4.31 -28.45 -6.84
C SER A 145 3.58 -27.25 -7.43
N TYR A 146 3.07 -26.38 -6.56
CA TYR A 146 2.40 -25.16 -6.95
C TYR A 146 2.78 -24.02 -6.00
N CYS A 147 2.64 -22.80 -6.49
CA CYS A 147 2.94 -21.61 -5.71
C CYS A 147 1.77 -21.26 -4.80
N VAL A 148 2.03 -21.22 -3.49
CA VAL A 148 1.09 -20.73 -2.47
C VAL A 148 1.50 -19.31 -2.10
N PRO A 149 0.66 -18.30 -2.40
CA PRO A 149 1.01 -16.90 -2.18
C PRO A 149 1.08 -16.56 -0.69
N PHE A 150 2.05 -15.75 -0.30
CA PHE A 150 2.18 -15.23 1.07
C PHE A 150 0.97 -14.38 1.46
N ASP A 151 0.60 -13.46 0.58
CA ASP A 151 -0.48 -12.52 0.76
C ASP A 151 -1.20 -12.32 -0.60
N GLU A 152 -2.45 -11.86 -0.59
CA GLU A 152 -3.05 -11.27 -1.78
C GLU A 152 -2.40 -9.90 -1.97
N HIS A 153 -1.58 -9.75 -3.00
CA HIS A 153 -1.26 -8.43 -3.52
C HIS A 153 -2.54 -7.90 -4.15
N GLU A 154 -3.13 -6.86 -3.55
CA GLU A 154 -4.16 -6.09 -4.23
C GLU A 154 -3.52 -5.55 -5.50
N GLY A 155 -3.82 -6.15 -6.65
CA GLY A 155 -3.44 -5.55 -7.92
C GLY A 155 -3.98 -4.13 -7.92
N GLN A 156 -3.12 -3.14 -8.16
CA GLN A 156 -3.57 -1.78 -8.40
C GLN A 156 -4.31 -1.77 -9.74
N TRP A 157 -5.61 -2.07 -9.68
CA TRP A 157 -6.52 -2.19 -10.82
C TRP A 157 -6.48 -0.94 -11.70
N SER A 158 -6.26 0.23 -11.09
CA SER A 158 -6.06 1.51 -11.76
C SER A 158 -4.93 1.48 -12.79
N CYS A 159 -3.91 0.65 -12.56
CA CYS A 159 -2.65 0.68 -13.30
C CYS A 159 -2.49 -0.48 -14.27
N GLN A 160 -3.54 -1.30 -14.40
CA GLN A 160 -3.62 -2.47 -15.29
C GLN A 160 -2.45 -3.44 -15.15
N GLN A 161 -1.66 -3.33 -14.08
CA GLN A 161 -0.54 -4.21 -13.82
C GLN A 161 -1.09 -5.58 -13.46
N VAL A 162 -0.55 -6.62 -14.09
CA VAL A 162 -0.87 -7.99 -13.74
C VAL A 162 -0.39 -8.21 -12.32
N ALA A 163 -1.31 -8.49 -11.39
CA ALA A 163 -0.96 -8.73 -10.00
C ALA A 163 0.10 -9.82 -9.90
N VAL A 164 1.23 -9.48 -9.28
CA VAL A 164 2.33 -10.40 -9.00
C VAL A 164 2.21 -10.83 -7.55
N PHE A 165 1.86 -12.09 -7.32
CA PHE A 165 1.83 -12.66 -5.97
C PHE A 165 3.13 -13.41 -5.72
N GLN A 166 3.81 -13.08 -4.62
CA GLN A 166 4.98 -13.84 -4.16
C GLN A 166 4.54 -14.92 -3.18
N GLY A 167 5.23 -16.05 -3.17
CA GLY A 167 4.86 -17.20 -2.35
C GLY A 167 5.98 -18.22 -2.20
N ILE A 168 5.62 -19.40 -1.72
CA ILE A 168 6.51 -20.58 -1.68
C ILE A 168 5.89 -21.77 -2.41
N CYS A 169 6.74 -22.69 -2.83
CA CYS A 169 6.29 -23.92 -3.48
C CYS A 169 5.83 -24.96 -2.45
N CYS A 170 4.57 -25.39 -2.60
CA CYS A 170 3.97 -26.48 -1.83
C CYS A 170 3.68 -27.69 -2.73
N PRO A 171 3.66 -28.92 -2.18
CA PRO A 171 3.25 -30.11 -2.92
C PRO A 171 1.79 -30.01 -3.36
N VAL A 172 1.47 -30.41 -4.60
CA VAL A 172 0.07 -30.48 -5.05
C VAL A 172 -0.69 -31.51 -4.21
N PRO A 173 -1.81 -31.15 -3.55
CA PRO A 173 -2.53 -32.07 -2.69
C PRO A 173 -3.16 -33.23 -3.48
N LYS A 174 -3.24 -34.41 -2.85
CA LYS A 174 -3.89 -35.58 -3.44
C LYS A 174 -5.41 -35.40 -3.40
N ARG A 175 -6.07 -35.59 -4.55
CA ARG A 175 -7.52 -35.37 -4.75
C ARG A 175 -8.43 -36.25 -3.88
N GLU A 176 -7.90 -37.29 -3.25
CA GLU A 176 -8.65 -38.26 -2.45
C GLU A 176 -8.79 -37.85 -0.98
N ILE A 177 -8.14 -36.77 -0.55
CA ILE A 177 -8.11 -36.32 0.84
C ILE A 177 -9.01 -35.09 0.99
N THR A 178 -9.83 -35.07 2.05
CA THR A 178 -10.52 -33.85 2.48
C THR A 178 -9.48 -32.84 2.97
N LEU A 179 -9.20 -31.82 2.16
CA LEU A 179 -8.25 -30.77 2.49
C LEU A 179 -8.78 -29.98 3.68
N LYS A 180 -7.96 -29.87 4.73
CA LYS A 180 -8.22 -28.95 5.85
C LYS A 180 -7.59 -27.61 5.51
N PRO A 181 -8.38 -26.53 5.36
CA PRO A 181 -7.82 -25.21 5.12
C PRO A 181 -6.84 -24.83 6.24
N SER A 182 -5.61 -24.53 5.87
CA SER A 182 -4.53 -24.16 6.79
C SER A 182 -3.93 -22.82 6.40
N CYS A 183 -3.28 -22.18 7.37
CA CYS A 183 -2.55 -20.95 7.13
C CYS A 183 -1.12 -21.24 6.77
N LEU A 184 -0.64 -20.59 5.71
CA LEU A 184 0.76 -20.67 5.30
C LEU A 184 1.70 -20.23 6.43
N VAL A 185 1.29 -19.24 7.22
CA VAL A 185 2.01 -18.73 8.39
C VAL A 185 1.10 -18.80 9.61
N GLY A 186 1.62 -19.40 10.69
CA GLY A 186 0.92 -19.46 11.97
C GLY A 186 -0.40 -20.22 11.94
N LYS A 187 -1.28 -19.94 12.91
CA LYS A 187 -2.58 -20.61 13.06
C LYS A 187 -3.71 -19.73 12.55
N ALA A 188 -4.76 -20.36 12.03
CA ALA A 188 -5.97 -19.68 11.62
C ALA A 188 -6.63 -18.96 12.80
N HIS A 189 -7.15 -17.77 12.53
CA HIS A 189 -7.92 -17.00 13.50
C HIS A 189 -9.19 -17.76 13.88
N SER A 190 -9.54 -17.73 15.17
CA SER A 190 -10.65 -18.52 15.74
C SER A 190 -12.03 -18.15 15.21
N THR A 191 -12.20 -16.93 14.68
CA THR A 191 -13.48 -16.42 14.17
C THR A 191 -13.33 -16.01 12.69
N PRO A 192 -13.67 -16.89 11.73
CA PRO A 192 -13.48 -16.66 10.29
C PRO A 192 -14.23 -15.43 9.75
N ASP A 193 -15.39 -15.11 10.34
CA ASP A 193 -16.27 -14.03 9.86
C ASP A 193 -15.72 -12.63 10.17
N SER A 194 -14.89 -12.48 11.21
CA SER A 194 -14.33 -11.20 11.64
C SER A 194 -12.83 -11.12 11.36
N CYS A 195 -12.40 -11.42 10.14
CA CYS A 195 -10.98 -11.44 9.79
C CYS A 195 -10.34 -10.03 9.88
N PRO A 196 -9.40 -9.78 10.81
CA PRO A 196 -8.88 -8.43 11.02
C PRO A 196 -7.93 -8.01 9.87
N ILE A 197 -8.31 -7.03 9.07
CA ILE A 197 -7.59 -6.65 7.82
C ILE A 197 -6.14 -6.19 8.04
N ASN A 198 -5.83 -5.62 9.21
CA ASN A 198 -4.50 -5.08 9.51
C ASN A 198 -3.47 -6.17 9.84
N THR A 199 -3.91 -7.28 10.44
CA THR A 199 -3.04 -8.33 10.98
C THR A 199 -3.25 -9.69 10.32
N HIS A 200 -4.39 -9.87 9.64
CA HIS A 200 -4.77 -11.10 8.98
C HIS A 200 -5.25 -10.84 7.55
N ILE A 201 -5.32 -11.93 6.79
CA ILE A 201 -5.83 -11.96 5.43
C ILE A 201 -6.65 -13.24 5.23
N ARG A 202 -7.70 -13.17 4.40
CA ARG A 202 -8.38 -14.39 3.92
C ARG A 202 -7.45 -15.08 2.92
N HIS A 203 -6.71 -16.07 3.40
CA HIS A 203 -5.65 -16.70 2.64
C HIS A 203 -6.22 -17.38 1.38
N LYS A 204 -5.66 -17.01 0.22
CA LYS A 204 -6.08 -17.53 -1.07
C LYS A 204 -5.18 -18.66 -1.50
N ASP A 205 -5.76 -19.86 -1.50
CA ASP A 205 -5.16 -21.03 -2.12
C ASP A 205 -6.01 -21.45 -3.33
N ARG A 206 -5.37 -22.04 -4.35
CA ARG A 206 -6.04 -22.54 -5.55
C ARG A 206 -6.92 -23.76 -5.26
N PHE A 207 -6.59 -24.55 -4.25
CA PHE A 207 -7.32 -25.77 -3.88
C PHE A 207 -8.35 -25.55 -2.75
N ILE A 208 -8.40 -24.35 -2.17
CA ILE A 208 -9.39 -23.98 -1.14
C ILE A 208 -10.47 -23.11 -1.79
N PRO A 209 -11.76 -23.52 -1.74
CA PRO A 209 -12.88 -22.69 -2.18
C PRO A 209 -12.95 -21.36 -1.43
N TRP A 210 -13.53 -20.33 -2.04
CA TRP A 210 -13.58 -18.99 -1.44
C TRP A 210 -14.26 -18.96 -0.06
N GLN A 211 -15.34 -19.73 0.11
CA GLN A 211 -16.08 -19.81 1.39
C GLN A 211 -15.29 -20.50 2.52
N ASP A 212 -14.30 -21.33 2.18
CA ASP A 212 -13.52 -22.12 3.15
C ASP A 212 -12.15 -21.49 3.44
N ARG A 213 -11.89 -20.28 2.93
CA ARG A 213 -10.60 -19.60 3.11
C ARG A 213 -10.39 -19.25 4.58
N PRO A 214 -9.29 -19.73 5.19
CA PRO A 214 -8.99 -19.42 6.57
C PRO A 214 -8.54 -17.96 6.69
N CYS A 215 -8.87 -17.34 7.82
CA CYS A 215 -8.32 -16.05 8.19
C CYS A 215 -6.93 -16.27 8.79
N CYS A 216 -5.88 -15.88 8.08
CA CYS A 216 -4.51 -16.20 8.42
C CYS A 216 -3.71 -14.97 8.79
N PRO A 217 -2.77 -15.08 9.73
CA PRO A 217 -1.77 -14.03 9.97
C PRO A 217 -1.09 -13.65 8.65
N ARG A 218 -0.99 -12.36 8.37
CA ARG A 218 -0.28 -11.88 7.17
C ARG A 218 1.20 -12.20 7.30
N ALA A 219 1.84 -12.56 6.19
CA ALA A 219 3.27 -12.87 6.15
C ALA A 219 4.16 -11.62 6.19
N CYS A 220 3.61 -10.47 5.77
CA CYS A 220 4.08 -9.11 5.99
C CYS A 220 2.91 -8.21 6.44
N PRO A 221 3.11 -7.12 7.19
CA PRO A 221 1.99 -6.33 7.70
C PRO A 221 1.29 -5.51 6.63
N TYR A 222 0.17 -4.89 7.02
CA TYR A 222 -0.56 -4.03 6.11
C TYR A 222 0.35 -2.93 5.53
N GLY A 223 0.33 -2.79 4.19
CA GLY A 223 1.21 -1.86 3.47
C GLY A 223 2.62 -2.40 3.18
N TYR A 224 2.92 -3.66 3.52
CA TYR A 224 4.18 -4.33 3.22
C TYR A 224 3.96 -5.59 2.39
N GLY A 225 4.85 -5.85 1.44
CA GLY A 225 4.89 -7.07 0.64
C GLY A 225 6.15 -7.89 0.93
N LYS A 226 6.04 -9.21 0.80
CA LYS A 226 7.16 -10.13 1.00
C LYS A 226 7.93 -10.33 -0.30
N PHE A 227 9.22 -9.99 -0.29
CA PHE A 227 10.15 -10.26 -1.39
C PHE A 227 11.27 -11.16 -0.87
N GLY A 228 11.20 -12.44 -1.24
CA GLY A 228 12.04 -13.48 -0.64
C GLY A 228 11.77 -13.62 0.86
N ASN A 229 12.81 -13.48 1.69
CA ASN A 229 12.72 -13.65 3.15
C ASN A 229 12.49 -12.32 3.90
N LYS A 230 12.32 -11.20 3.20
CA LYS A 230 12.19 -9.87 3.80
C LYS A 230 10.87 -9.21 3.42
N CYS A 231 10.34 -8.41 4.35
CA CYS A 231 9.22 -7.53 4.09
C CYS A 231 9.72 -6.15 3.65
N TYR A 232 9.07 -5.62 2.63
CA TYR A 232 9.36 -4.32 2.04
C TYR A 232 8.07 -3.51 1.97
N GLN A 233 8.16 -2.20 2.21
CA GLN A 233 7.02 -1.33 2.03
C GLN A 233 6.61 -1.34 0.55
N ILE A 234 5.30 -1.40 0.31
CA ILE A 234 4.69 -1.44 -1.03
C ILE A 234 3.78 -0.23 -1.22
N ASN A 235 3.35 0.01 -2.46
CA ASN A 235 2.65 1.22 -2.87
C ASN A 235 3.48 2.51 -2.66
N LEU A 236 4.80 2.39 -2.78
CA LEU A 236 5.72 3.52 -2.79
C LEU A 236 5.39 4.46 -3.94
N LEU A 237 5.47 5.76 -3.66
CA LEU A 237 5.19 6.82 -4.61
C LEU A 237 6.42 7.14 -5.47
N PRO A 238 6.24 7.81 -6.62
CA PRO A 238 7.36 8.34 -7.39
C PRO A 238 8.40 9.08 -6.53
N GLY A 239 9.67 8.81 -6.81
CA GLY A 239 10.81 9.35 -6.07
C GLY A 239 11.13 8.66 -4.74
N ASP A 240 10.27 7.76 -4.22
CA ASP A 240 10.62 6.94 -3.05
C ASP A 240 11.76 5.98 -3.38
N LEU A 241 12.68 5.79 -2.44
CA LEU A 241 13.74 4.79 -2.55
C LEU A 241 13.15 3.37 -2.55
N CYS A 242 13.67 2.51 -3.42
CA CYS A 242 13.17 1.15 -3.59
C CYS A 242 14.31 0.16 -3.85
N GLU A 243 14.02 -1.13 -3.63
CA GLU A 243 14.90 -2.26 -3.96
C GLU A 243 14.28 -3.20 -5.01
N HIS A 244 12.94 -3.22 -5.10
CA HIS A 244 12.20 -4.12 -5.98
C HIS A 244 11.06 -3.38 -6.70
N ASP A 245 10.81 -3.75 -7.96
CA ASP A 245 9.73 -3.16 -8.78
C ASP A 245 8.36 -3.22 -8.10
N GLY A 246 8.05 -4.36 -7.45
CA GLY A 246 6.77 -4.55 -6.76
C GLY A 246 6.55 -3.64 -5.55
N GLN A 247 7.52 -2.82 -5.16
CA GLN A 247 7.30 -1.79 -4.15
C GLN A 247 6.61 -0.56 -4.71
N CYS A 248 6.77 -0.26 -6.00
CA CYS A 248 6.35 1.00 -6.61
C CYS A 248 4.89 0.95 -7.07
N ALA A 249 4.10 1.95 -6.67
CA ALA A 249 2.74 2.12 -7.15
C ALA A 249 2.75 2.52 -8.64
N CYS A 250 2.24 1.63 -9.51
CA CYS A 250 2.12 1.88 -10.94
C CYS A 250 3.44 2.27 -11.63
N GLY A 251 4.54 1.70 -11.13
CA GLY A 251 5.90 2.08 -11.51
C GLY A 251 6.89 0.94 -11.42
N PHE A 252 8.15 1.26 -11.69
CA PHE A 252 9.29 0.37 -11.58
C PHE A 252 10.38 0.98 -10.71
N CYS A 253 11.21 0.13 -10.14
CA CYS A 253 12.34 0.55 -9.34
C CYS A 253 13.55 0.74 -10.24
N THR A 254 13.90 2.00 -10.54
CA THR A 254 14.96 2.32 -11.49
C THR A 254 15.92 3.35 -10.91
N ALA A 255 17.17 3.36 -11.41
CA ALA A 255 18.16 4.33 -10.98
C ALA A 255 17.72 5.76 -11.38
N ASN A 256 17.72 6.67 -10.42
CA ASN A 256 17.49 8.10 -10.63
C ASN A 256 18.76 8.78 -11.19
N SER A 257 18.69 10.09 -11.44
CA SER A 257 19.81 10.89 -11.96
C SER A 257 21.03 10.96 -11.04
N GLN A 258 20.88 10.59 -9.76
CA GLN A 258 21.94 10.53 -8.76
C GLN A 258 22.50 9.10 -8.59
N GLY A 259 21.97 8.12 -9.33
CA GLY A 259 22.36 6.71 -9.27
C GLY A 259 21.71 5.92 -8.13
N GLU A 260 20.78 6.50 -7.39
CA GLU A 260 20.01 5.81 -6.34
C GLU A 260 18.78 5.14 -6.94
N MET A 261 18.43 3.96 -6.44
CA MET A 261 17.24 3.23 -6.88
C MET A 261 15.98 3.88 -6.30
N ALA A 262 15.11 4.40 -7.18
CA ALA A 262 13.88 5.07 -6.79
C ALA A 262 12.70 4.68 -7.70
N CYS A 263 11.49 4.78 -7.18
CA CYS A 263 10.28 4.50 -7.93
C CYS A 263 10.06 5.53 -9.05
N GLN A 264 9.88 5.05 -10.27
CA GLN A 264 9.54 5.86 -11.43
C GLN A 264 8.29 5.29 -12.12
N CYS A 265 7.47 6.15 -12.70
CA CYS A 265 6.25 5.71 -13.37
C CYS A 265 6.55 4.77 -14.54
N GLN A 266 5.69 3.77 -14.71
CA GLN A 266 5.80 2.84 -15.81
C GLN A 266 5.55 3.56 -17.16
N PRO A 267 6.06 3.03 -18.29
CA PRO A 267 5.80 3.62 -19.60
C PRO A 267 4.30 3.82 -19.87
N GLY A 268 3.93 5.00 -20.37
CA GLY A 268 2.53 5.39 -20.61
C GLY A 268 1.82 5.97 -19.39
N PHE A 269 2.51 6.10 -18.24
CA PHE A 269 2.01 6.80 -17.06
C PHE A 269 2.83 8.08 -16.86
N THR A 270 2.13 9.16 -16.52
CA THR A 270 2.71 10.45 -16.17
C THR A 270 2.65 10.65 -14.67
N GLU A 271 3.73 11.18 -14.10
CA GLU A 271 3.78 11.55 -12.69
C GLU A 271 3.06 12.88 -12.46
N LEU A 272 1.95 12.84 -11.73
CA LEU A 272 1.19 14.03 -11.33
C LEU A 272 0.84 13.95 -9.84
N TYR A 273 1.02 15.05 -9.12
CA TYR A 273 0.71 15.16 -7.69
C TYR A 273 1.32 14.03 -6.83
N GLY A 274 2.51 13.54 -7.22
CA GLY A 274 3.20 12.48 -6.51
C GLY A 274 2.61 11.09 -6.71
N LYS A 275 1.88 10.87 -7.79
CA LYS A 275 1.34 9.57 -8.18
C LYS A 275 1.50 9.37 -9.68
N CYS A 276 1.59 8.11 -10.09
CA CYS A 276 1.56 7.75 -11.49
C CYS A 276 0.13 7.62 -11.96
N HIS A 277 -0.20 8.33 -13.02
CA HIS A 277 -1.51 8.33 -13.64
C HIS A 277 -1.36 8.01 -15.12
N ASP A 278 -2.24 7.17 -15.66
CA ASP A 278 -2.34 7.04 -17.09
C ASP A 278 -3.12 8.22 -17.67
N GLU A 279 -3.09 8.36 -19.00
CA GLU A 279 -3.71 9.46 -19.76
C GLU A 279 -5.26 9.35 -19.80
N ARG A 280 -5.89 8.97 -18.68
CA ARG A 280 -7.33 8.87 -18.49
C ARG A 280 -7.77 9.80 -17.36
N CYS A 281 -9.05 10.15 -17.37
CA CYS A 281 -9.62 10.93 -16.28
C CYS A 281 -9.58 10.15 -14.96
N PHE A 282 -9.28 10.85 -13.86
CA PHE A 282 -9.22 10.23 -12.52
C PHE A 282 -10.56 9.61 -12.07
N HIS A 283 -11.66 10.09 -12.64
CA HIS A 283 -13.00 9.57 -12.45
C HIS A 283 -13.85 9.82 -13.70
N GLY A 284 -14.64 8.82 -14.10
CA GLY A 284 -15.51 8.89 -15.27
C GLY A 284 -14.74 9.00 -16.59
N ASP A 285 -15.49 9.21 -17.67
CA ASP A 285 -14.94 9.33 -19.02
C ASP A 285 -14.69 10.81 -19.38
N PRO A 286 -13.71 11.11 -20.24
CA PRO A 286 -13.48 12.47 -20.71
C PRO A 286 -14.68 13.01 -21.49
N ALA A 287 -14.85 14.33 -21.51
CA ALA A 287 -15.93 14.97 -22.26
C ALA A 287 -15.80 14.64 -23.75
N ILE A 288 -16.95 14.34 -24.37
CA ILE A 288 -17.07 14.05 -25.79
C ILE A 288 -17.87 15.18 -26.44
N ASP A 289 -17.35 15.69 -27.56
CA ASP A 289 -18.04 16.65 -28.41
C ASP A 289 -19.24 15.95 -29.07
N THR A 290 -20.45 16.47 -28.85
CA THR A 290 -21.69 15.82 -29.28
C THR A 290 -21.89 15.80 -30.79
N ASP A 291 -21.21 16.68 -31.52
CA ASP A 291 -21.38 16.85 -32.96
C ASP A 291 -20.39 15.99 -33.76
N THR A 292 -19.17 15.84 -33.24
CA THR A 292 -18.07 15.12 -33.90
C THR A 292 -17.80 13.75 -33.29
N GLY A 293 -18.24 13.50 -32.05
CA GLY A 293 -17.90 12.31 -31.28
C GLY A 293 -16.43 12.26 -30.84
N ALA A 294 -15.67 13.35 -31.02
CA ALA A 294 -14.28 13.45 -30.62
C ALA A 294 -14.14 13.82 -29.13
N ILE A 295 -13.02 13.46 -28.52
CA ILE A 295 -12.70 13.89 -27.15
C ILE A 295 -12.46 15.41 -27.15
N VAL A 296 -13.03 16.11 -26.17
CA VAL A 296 -12.81 17.55 -25.98
C VAL A 296 -11.46 17.77 -25.32
N GLU A 297 -10.52 18.33 -26.09
CA GLU A 297 -9.18 18.64 -25.62
C GLU A 297 -9.08 20.03 -24.97
N CYS A 298 -8.23 20.12 -23.95
CA CYS A 298 -7.99 21.35 -23.20
C CYS A 298 -6.51 21.55 -22.87
N SER A 299 -6.18 22.72 -22.31
CA SER A 299 -4.86 23.19 -21.89
C SER A 299 -5.05 24.35 -20.92
N SER A 300 -3.99 24.75 -20.23
CA SER A 300 -4.00 25.90 -19.31
C SER A 300 -4.40 27.24 -19.94
N LYS A 301 -4.42 27.34 -21.28
CA LYS A 301 -4.85 28.56 -22.00
C LYS A 301 -6.30 28.52 -22.47
N ASN A 302 -6.94 27.36 -22.45
CA ASN A 302 -8.28 27.17 -23.01
C ASN A 302 -9.16 26.27 -22.12
N GLU A 303 -8.96 26.34 -20.80
CA GLU A 303 -9.76 25.60 -19.81
C GLU A 303 -11.26 25.84 -19.96
N TRP A 304 -11.66 27.03 -20.41
CA TRP A 304 -13.04 27.42 -20.71
C TRP A 304 -13.72 26.56 -21.79
N LYS A 305 -12.98 25.75 -22.54
CA LYS A 305 -13.55 24.78 -23.49
C LYS A 305 -14.22 23.60 -22.81
N CYS A 306 -13.88 23.30 -21.56
CA CYS A 306 -14.48 22.19 -20.85
C CYS A 306 -15.93 22.51 -20.47
N PRO A 307 -16.85 21.53 -20.59
CA PRO A 307 -18.22 21.69 -20.14
C PRO A 307 -18.32 22.03 -18.64
N GLU A 308 -19.46 22.56 -18.20
CA GLU A 308 -19.64 23.08 -16.83
C GLU A 308 -19.36 22.04 -15.73
N ASP A 309 -19.72 20.78 -15.94
CA ASP A 309 -19.49 19.67 -15.00
C ASP A 309 -18.08 19.04 -15.13
N TYR A 310 -17.23 19.61 -15.98
CA TYR A 310 -15.89 19.12 -16.28
C TYR A 310 -14.84 20.18 -15.92
N SER A 311 -13.65 19.71 -15.55
CA SER A 311 -12.47 20.53 -15.32
C SER A 311 -11.37 20.10 -16.28
N CYS A 312 -10.58 21.06 -16.75
CA CYS A 312 -9.42 20.75 -17.57
C CYS A 312 -8.31 20.12 -16.73
N ILE A 313 -7.89 18.92 -17.08
CA ILE A 313 -6.63 18.33 -16.61
C ILE A 313 -5.61 18.60 -17.70
N SER A 314 -4.96 19.76 -17.59
CA SER A 314 -4.08 20.31 -18.62
C SER A 314 -2.91 19.40 -18.99
N GLU A 315 -2.49 18.57 -18.04
CA GLU A 315 -1.37 17.64 -18.14
C GLU A 315 -1.69 16.43 -19.04
N PHE A 316 -2.97 16.06 -19.15
CA PHE A 316 -3.45 15.07 -20.12
C PHE A 316 -4.09 15.72 -21.34
N GLY A 317 -4.33 17.02 -21.29
CA GLY A 317 -5.09 17.74 -22.28
C GLY A 317 -6.56 17.33 -22.35
N LEU A 318 -7.13 16.82 -21.26
CA LEU A 318 -8.48 16.26 -21.22
C LEU A 318 -9.42 17.08 -20.34
N CYS A 319 -10.65 17.29 -20.81
CA CYS A 319 -11.75 17.72 -19.96
C CYS A 319 -12.31 16.53 -19.18
N CYS A 320 -12.10 16.51 -17.86
CA CYS A 320 -12.50 15.40 -16.99
C CYS A 320 -13.62 15.79 -16.02
N PRO A 321 -14.53 14.85 -15.67
CA PRO A 321 -15.62 15.12 -14.74
C PRO A 321 -15.11 15.68 -13.40
N LYS A 322 -15.79 16.69 -12.87
CA LYS A 322 -15.54 17.19 -11.52
C LYS A 322 -15.88 16.09 -10.50
N ILE A 323 -15.03 15.93 -9.49
CA ILE A 323 -15.27 14.96 -8.41
C ILE A 323 -16.56 15.37 -7.69
N PRO A 324 -17.58 14.48 -7.59
CA PRO A 324 -18.79 14.79 -6.86
C PRO A 324 -18.45 15.01 -5.38
N ILE A 325 -18.74 16.20 -4.88
CA ILE A 325 -18.67 16.48 -3.45
C ILE A 325 -19.92 15.84 -2.84
N TYR A 326 -19.78 14.62 -2.30
CA TYR A 326 -20.82 14.04 -1.48
C TYR A 326 -20.95 14.87 -0.20
N THR A 327 -21.97 15.72 -0.15
CA THR A 327 -22.45 16.41 1.05
C THR A 327 -23.40 15.52 1.83
#